data_AF-A0A1J5SMI3-F1
#
_entry.id   AF-A0A1J5SMI3-F1
#
_cell.length_a   1.000
_cell.length_b   1.000
_cell.length_c   1.000
_cell.angle_alpha   90.00
_cell.angle_beta   90.00
_cell.angle_gamma   90.00
#
_symmetry.space_group_name_H-M   'P 1'
#
loop_
_entity.id
_entity.type
_entity.pdbx_description
1 polymer ?
#
loop_
_entity_poly.entity_id
_entity_poly.type
_entity_poly.pdbx_seq_one_letter_code
_entity_poly.pdbx_strand_id
1 'polypeptide(L)'
;MTARLLSFLNLVQDSVALNSGSALEGSRFVNFHKGLACLTLKDGGSIQVQSYVLADGQSCLKVAMQWPGCPTPVVHAVYPTAPRFSWKLSADQIAEVWISGPEAAGVTEVANGMAAVG
;
A
#
# COMPACT_ATOMS: atom_id res chain seq x y z
N MET A 1 -1.63 18.57 1.13
CA MET A 1 -1.36 17.63 2.25
C MET A 1 -0.40 16.54 1.75
N THR A 2 0.90 16.70 1.95
CA THR A 2 1.95 15.80 1.41
C THR A 2 2.53 14.83 2.44
N ALA A 3 2.09 14.91 3.71
CA ALA A 3 2.65 14.17 4.84
C ALA A 3 2.21 12.70 4.97
N ARG A 4 1.20 12.25 4.20
CA ARG A 4 0.63 10.89 4.36
C ARG A 4 1.35 9.82 3.53
N LEU A 5 1.91 10.16 2.36
CA LEU A 5 2.50 9.18 1.45
C LEU A 5 3.74 8.51 2.04
N LEU A 6 4.69 9.31 2.52
CA LEU A 6 5.91 8.82 3.16
C LEU A 6 5.61 8.05 4.45
N SER A 7 4.71 8.59 5.27
CA SER A 7 4.29 7.94 6.51
C SER A 7 3.64 6.59 6.23
N PHE A 8 2.75 6.49 5.23
CA PHE A 8 2.14 5.23 4.84
C PHE A 8 3.16 4.23 4.28
N LEU A 9 4.08 4.68 3.42
CA LEU A 9 5.16 3.84 2.87
C LEU A 9 6.07 3.29 3.99
N ASN A 10 6.36 4.09 5.02
CA ASN A 10 7.10 3.64 6.21
C ASN A 10 6.34 2.54 6.94
N LEU A 11 5.04 2.73 7.19
CA LEU A 11 4.22 1.73 7.88
C LEU A 11 4.16 0.41 7.11
N VAL A 12 4.06 0.46 5.77
CA VAL A 12 4.11 -0.73 4.91
C VAL A 12 5.47 -1.40 5.04
N GLN A 13 6.57 -0.64 4.92
CA GLN A 13 7.92 -1.19 5.03
C GLN A 13 8.16 -1.87 6.38
N ASP A 14 7.80 -1.21 7.48
CA ASP A 14 7.95 -1.74 8.83
C ASP A 14 7.15 -3.03 9.00
N SER A 15 5.93 -3.06 8.47
CA SER A 15 5.07 -4.24 8.52
C SER A 15 5.60 -5.40 7.68
N VAL A 16 6.09 -5.13 6.45
CA VAL A 16 6.70 -6.18 5.64
C VAL A 16 7.97 -6.71 6.30
N ALA A 17 8.82 -5.82 6.84
CA ALA A 17 10.05 -6.23 7.52
C ALA A 17 9.76 -7.10 8.76
N LEU A 18 8.73 -6.75 9.53
CA LEU A 18 8.29 -7.51 10.70
C LEU A 18 7.79 -8.91 10.32
N ASN A 19 6.98 -9.02 9.27
CA ASN A 19 6.32 -10.27 8.89
C ASN A 19 7.18 -11.18 7.98
N SER A 20 8.12 -10.61 7.22
CA SER A 20 9.00 -11.37 6.32
C SER A 20 10.31 -11.80 6.98
N GLY A 21 10.63 -11.26 8.17
CA GLY A 21 11.90 -11.51 8.86
C GLY A 21 13.14 -10.96 8.14
N SER A 22 12.96 -10.18 7.07
CA SER A 22 14.02 -9.60 6.25
C SER A 22 13.89 -8.09 6.21
N ALA A 23 15.00 -7.40 6.46
CA ALA A 23 15.05 -5.96 6.27
C ALA A 23 14.85 -5.66 4.78
N LEU A 24 13.73 -5.02 4.45
CA LEU A 24 13.51 -4.45 3.14
C LEU A 24 14.47 -3.25 2.95
N GLU A 25 15.75 -3.53 2.73
CA GLU A 25 16.66 -2.51 2.24
C GLU A 25 16.32 -2.26 0.78
N GLY A 26 16.07 -0.99 0.46
CA GLY A 26 15.51 -0.60 -0.82
C GLY A 26 15.70 0.89 -1.09
N SER A 27 15.60 1.28 -2.35
CA SER A 27 15.61 2.69 -2.74
C SER A 27 14.21 3.29 -2.61
N ARG A 28 14.13 4.55 -2.22
CA ARG A 28 12.87 5.28 -2.10
C ARG A 28 12.87 6.48 -3.02
N PHE A 29 11.73 6.72 -3.66
CA PHE A 29 11.51 7.89 -4.50
C PHE A 29 10.20 8.56 -4.13
N VAL A 30 10.17 9.89 -4.09
CA VAL A 30 8.96 10.65 -3.80
C VAL A 30 8.84 11.83 -4.76
N ASN A 31 7.65 11.99 -5.32
CA ASN A 31 7.27 13.16 -6.09
C ASN A 31 6.06 13.83 -5.45
N PHE A 32 6.32 14.88 -4.69
CA PHE A 32 5.29 15.66 -3.98
C PHE A 32 4.32 16.38 -4.91
N HIS A 33 4.78 16.80 -6.09
CA HIS A 33 3.94 17.49 -7.08
C HIS A 33 2.91 16.55 -7.70
N LYS A 34 3.30 15.28 -7.88
CA LYS A 34 2.43 14.23 -8.44
C LYS A 34 1.72 13.39 -7.38
N GLY A 35 1.97 13.66 -6.09
CA GLY A 35 1.43 12.86 -5.00
C GLY A 35 1.85 11.39 -5.07
N LEU A 36 3.09 11.10 -5.46
CA LEU A 36 3.61 9.75 -5.65
C LEU A 36 4.74 9.45 -4.67
N ALA A 37 4.75 8.26 -4.10
CA ALA A 37 5.88 7.67 -3.40
C ALA A 37 6.12 6.25 -3.93
N CYS A 38 7.37 5.80 -3.95
CA CYS A 38 7.75 4.47 -4.39
C CYS A 38 8.83 3.91 -3.46
N LEU A 39 8.66 2.65 -3.08
CA LEU A 39 9.66 1.81 -2.43
C LEU A 39 10.07 0.75 -3.43
N THR A 40 11.35 0.72 -3.82
CA THR A 40 11.93 -0.36 -4.63
C THR A 40 12.74 -1.26 -3.71
N LEU A 41 12.41 -2.54 -3.70
CA LEU A 41 13.05 -3.54 -2.86
C LEU A 41 14.28 -4.13 -3.56
N LYS A 42 15.21 -4.70 -2.79
CA LYS A 42 16.45 -5.31 -3.28
C LYS A 42 16.24 -6.45 -4.28
N ASP A 43 15.14 -7.18 -4.15
CA ASP A 43 14.77 -8.28 -5.05
C ASP A 43 14.30 -7.79 -6.43
N GLY A 44 14.18 -6.46 -6.62
CA GLY A 44 13.67 -5.83 -7.84
C GLY A 44 12.16 -5.57 -7.81
N GLY A 45 11.49 -5.91 -6.72
CA GLY A 45 10.08 -5.60 -6.51
C GLY A 45 9.88 -4.10 -6.23
N SER A 46 8.65 -3.61 -6.41
CA SER A 46 8.31 -2.23 -6.03
C SER A 46 6.91 -2.09 -5.48
N ILE A 47 6.76 -1.18 -4.50
CA ILE A 47 5.48 -0.74 -3.95
C ILE A 47 5.37 0.76 -4.20
N GLN A 48 4.41 1.15 -5.03
CA GLN A 48 4.13 2.53 -5.39
C GLN A 48 2.83 2.98 -4.72
N VAL A 49 2.83 4.18 -4.16
CA VAL A 49 1.69 4.78 -3.48
C VAL A 49 1.40 6.12 -4.13
N GLN A 50 0.19 6.30 -4.63
CA GLN A 50 -0.28 7.54 -5.24
C GLN A 50 -1.49 8.08 -4.46
N SER A 51 -1.43 9.33 -4.05
CA SER A 51 -2.60 10.01 -3.47
C SER A 51 -3.52 10.53 -4.57
N TYR A 52 -4.82 10.37 -4.39
CA TYR A 52 -5.84 10.98 -5.22
C TYR A 52 -7.01 11.48 -4.37
N VAL A 53 -7.84 12.36 -4.92
CA VAL A 53 -8.98 12.95 -4.23
C VAL A 53 -10.26 12.50 -4.92
N LEU A 54 -11.20 11.98 -4.14
CA LEU A 54 -12.53 11.61 -4.62
C LEU A 54 -13.42 12.84 -4.81
N ALA A 55 -14.56 12.68 -5.49
CA ALA A 55 -15.49 13.78 -5.78
C ALA A 55 -16.05 14.46 -4.52
N ASP A 56 -16.08 13.76 -3.39
CA ASP A 56 -16.48 14.26 -2.07
C ASP A 56 -15.36 14.99 -1.32
N GLY A 57 -14.18 15.14 -1.93
CA GLY A 57 -13.01 15.77 -1.33
C GLY A 57 -12.15 14.83 -0.47
N GLN A 58 -12.51 13.55 -0.35
CA GLN A 58 -11.77 12.60 0.48
C GLN A 58 -10.44 12.20 -0.18
N SER A 59 -9.33 12.34 0.56
CA SER A 59 -8.00 11.91 0.11
C SER A 59 -7.82 10.40 0.30
N CYS A 60 -7.64 9.68 -0.81
CA CYS A 60 -7.46 8.23 -0.85
C CYS A 60 -6.07 7.88 -1.39
N LEU A 61 -5.63 6.64 -1.18
CA LEU A 61 -4.36 6.14 -1.72
C LEU A 61 -4.61 5.02 -2.73
N LYS A 62 -3.82 5.00 -3.79
CA LYS A 62 -3.71 3.91 -4.74
C LYS A 62 -2.34 3.28 -4.53
N VAL A 63 -2.31 2.01 -4.18
CA VAL A 63 -1.10 1.23 -3.97
C VAL A 63 -0.93 0.28 -5.15
N ALA A 64 0.16 0.40 -5.89
CA ALA A 64 0.52 -0.53 -6.95
C ALA A 64 1.74 -1.35 -6.51
N MET A 65 1.60 -2.67 -6.51
CA MET A 65 2.62 -3.63 -6.11
C MET A 65 3.09 -4.40 -7.34
N GLN A 66 4.41 -4.41 -7.55
CA GLN A 66 5.06 -5.13 -8.63
C GLN A 66 6.04 -6.12 -8.01
N TRP A 67 5.79 -7.42 -8.15
CA TRP A 67 6.75 -8.44 -7.75
C TRP A 67 7.77 -8.70 -8.87
N PRO A 68 9.00 -9.13 -8.52
CA PRO A 68 9.98 -9.57 -9.51
C PRO A 68 9.41 -10.69 -10.40
N GLY A 69 9.61 -10.58 -11.71
CA GLY A 69 9.14 -11.60 -12.67
C GLY A 69 7.63 -11.60 -12.94
N CYS A 70 6.83 -10.83 -12.21
CA CYS A 70 5.43 -10.60 -12.55
C CYS A 70 5.35 -9.42 -13.53
N PRO A 71 4.67 -9.52 -14.70
CA PRO A 71 4.59 -8.42 -15.66
C PRO A 71 3.54 -7.37 -15.28
N THR A 72 2.52 -7.75 -14.53
CA THR A 72 1.36 -6.90 -14.25
C THR A 72 1.38 -6.44 -12.79
N PRO A 73 1.36 -5.13 -12.51
CA PRO A 73 1.25 -4.65 -11.15
C PRO A 73 -0.14 -4.97 -10.60
N VAL A 74 -0.20 -5.40 -9.34
CA VAL A 74 -1.47 -5.51 -8.63
C VAL A 74 -1.76 -4.18 -7.95
N VAL A 75 -2.99 -3.69 -8.13
CA VAL A 75 -3.41 -2.37 -7.67
C VAL A 75 -4.47 -2.51 -6.59
N HIS A 76 -4.24 -1.88 -5.44
CA HIS A 76 -5.21 -1.76 -4.35
C HIS A 76 -5.51 -0.29 -4.07
N ALA A 77 -6.79 0.02 -3.89
CA ALA A 77 -7.22 1.32 -3.40
C ALA A 77 -7.45 1.28 -1.89
N VAL A 78 -6.97 2.29 -1.18
CA VAL A 78 -7.14 2.46 0.26
C VAL A 78 -8.05 3.66 0.50
N TYR A 79 -9.24 3.37 1.01
CA TYR A 79 -10.29 4.35 1.27
C TYR A 79 -10.45 4.59 2.77
N PRO A 80 -10.27 5.83 3.25
CA PRO A 80 -10.50 6.18 4.66
C PRO A 80 -11.98 6.44 4.98
N THR A 81 -12.87 5.53 4.59
CA THR A 81 -14.34 5.69 4.71
C THR A 81 -14.89 5.33 6.10
N ALA A 82 -14.13 4.62 6.93
CA ALA A 82 -14.61 4.17 8.25
C ALA A 82 -14.41 5.23 9.35
N PRO A 83 -15.36 5.38 10.31
CA PRO A 83 -15.22 6.31 11.45
C PRO A 83 -13.99 6.08 12.33
N ARG A 84 -13.40 4.88 12.27
CA ARG A 84 -12.19 4.48 12.99
C ARG A 84 -11.08 3.99 12.04
N PHE A 85 -11.01 4.58 10.85
CA PHE A 85 -10.02 4.19 9.86
C PHE A 85 -8.59 4.29 10.42
N SER A 86 -7.83 3.20 10.28
CA SER A 86 -6.44 3.13 10.72
C SER A 86 -5.52 2.93 9.53
N TRP A 87 -4.68 3.95 9.27
CA TRP A 87 -3.62 3.87 8.25
C TRP A 87 -2.63 2.73 8.54
N LYS A 88 -2.41 2.41 9.82
CA LYS A 88 -1.56 1.30 10.23
C LYS A 88 -2.15 -0.04 9.82
N LEU A 89 -3.44 -0.27 10.09
CA LEU A 89 -4.11 -1.51 9.70
C LEU A 89 -4.13 -1.68 8.18
N SER A 90 -4.41 -0.61 7.43
CA SER A 90 -4.33 -0.68 5.97
C SER A 90 -2.91 -0.93 5.46
N ALA A 91 -1.88 -0.37 6.11
CA ALA A 91 -0.50 -0.67 5.76
C ALA A 91 -0.13 -2.13 6.07
N ASP A 92 -0.65 -2.70 7.16
CA ASP A 92 -0.46 -4.11 7.52
C ASP A 92 -1.12 -5.05 6.51
N GLN A 93 -2.34 -4.73 6.06
CA GLN A 93 -3.02 -5.48 5.00
C GLN A 93 -2.24 -5.43 3.68
N ILE A 94 -1.72 -4.26 3.28
CA ILE A 94 -0.88 -4.13 2.09
C ILE A 94 0.39 -4.97 2.22
N ALA A 95 1.01 -5.00 3.41
CA ALA A 95 2.18 -5.82 3.67
C ALA A 95 1.86 -7.32 3.60
N GLU A 96 0.73 -7.75 4.15
CA GLU A 96 0.26 -9.14 4.07
C GLU A 96 0.02 -9.56 2.61
N VAL A 97 -0.61 -8.70 1.80
CA VAL A 97 -0.78 -8.93 0.36
C VAL A 97 0.58 -9.04 -0.33
N TRP A 98 1.52 -8.14 -0.02
CA TRP A 98 2.89 -8.19 -0.54
C TRP A 98 3.57 -9.54 -0.26
N ILE A 99 3.48 -10.00 0.99
CA ILE A 99 4.11 -11.25 1.47
C ILE A 99 3.44 -12.48 0.85
N SER A 100 2.11 -12.45 0.70
CA SER A 100 1.36 -13.56 0.09
C SER A 100 1.69 -13.76 -1.39
N GLY A 101 2.27 -12.74 -2.03
CA GLY A 101 2.75 -12.82 -3.40
C GLY A 101 1.68 -12.47 -4.45
N PRO A 102 2.08 -12.43 -5.73
CA PRO A 102 1.24 -11.92 -6.82
C PRO A 102 -0.02 -12.75 -7.09
N GLU A 103 0.01 -14.07 -6.84
CA GLU A 103 -1.13 -14.97 -7.07
C GLU A 103 -2.28 -14.71 -6.08
N ALA A 104 -1.96 -14.38 -4.83
CA ALA A 104 -2.94 -14.07 -3.80
C ALA A 104 -3.49 -12.63 -3.94
N ALA A 105 -2.72 -11.73 -4.52
CA ALA A 105 -3.05 -10.31 -4.61
C ALA A 105 -4.14 -10.01 -5.66
N GLY A 106 -4.34 -10.88 -6.66
CA GLY A 106 -5.35 -10.71 -7.72
C GLY A 106 -6.82 -10.81 -7.25
N VAL A 107 -7.07 -11.09 -5.96
CA VAL A 107 -8.41 -11.41 -5.43
C VAL A 107 -8.99 -10.32 -4.52
N THR A 108 -8.22 -9.32 -4.07
CA THR A 108 -8.59 -8.58 -2.84
C THR A 108 -8.86 -7.09 -3.07
N GLU A 109 -10.13 -6.67 -3.09
CA GLU A 109 -10.50 -5.28 -2.85
C GLU A 109 -10.57 -5.02 -1.33
N VAL A 110 -9.62 -4.24 -0.79
CA VAL A 110 -9.57 -3.89 0.65
C VAL A 110 -10.55 -2.76 0.96
N ALA A 111 -11.84 -3.10 0.98
CA ALA A 111 -12.86 -2.24 1.56
C ALA A 111 -12.73 -2.28 3.09
N ASN A 112 -12.23 -1.21 3.71
CA ASN A 112 -12.26 -1.06 5.16
C ASN A 112 -13.71 -0.76 5.61
N GLY A 113 -14.54 -1.80 5.59
CA GLY A 113 -15.87 -1.83 6.16
C GLY A 113 -15.97 -3.07 7.04
N MET A 114 -15.86 -2.88 8.36
CA MET A 114 -16.48 -3.81 9.29
C MET A 114 -18.00 -3.76 9.00
N ALA A 115 -18.50 -4.69 8.21
CA ALA A 115 -19.88 -5.13 8.24
C ALA A 115 -19.84 -6.61 8.62
N ALA A 116 -20.12 -6.85 9.90
CA ALA A 116 -20.31 -8.18 10.46
C ALA A 116 -21.66 -8.76 9.98
N VAL A 117 -21.68 -10.10 9.91
CA VAL A 117 -22.82 -11.03 10.03
C VAL A 117 -24.04 -10.89 9.11
N GLY A 118 -24.30 -11.98 8.37
CA GLY A 118 -25.53 -12.31 7.66
C GLY A 118 -25.40 -13.66 6.99
#